data_AF-A0A452YBQ7-F1
#
_entry.id   AF-A0A452YBQ7-F1
#
_cell.length_a   1.000
_cell.length_b   1.000
_cell.length_c   1.000
_cell.angle_alpha   90.00
_cell.angle_beta   90.00
_cell.angle_gamma   90.00
#
_symmetry.space_group_name_H-M   'P 1'
#
loop_
_entity.id
_entity.type
_entity.pdbx_description
1 polymer ?
#
loop_
_entity_poly.entity_id
_entity_poly.type
_entity_poly.pdbx_seq_one_letter_code
_entity_poly.pdbx_strand_id
1 'polypeptide(L)'
;PPSLHLQYNTHSVPRHARQDRSGFRTVKQEGAAPGKSPTTPRLSERPTDRRRSMEARYAELRRAVEETAAVDAHAHNLVDTASSLPFLRCFSEADGDALAFAPHSLSFKRSLKEIAALYGCEASLEKVEEFRKAQGLSSIGSKCFQAANVSAILVDDGLAFDKMLELEVHKEFVPTVGRVLRIEWLAETIINDDSFSGSSWTLDSFTETFVAKLKSVASKIVGLKSIAAYRSGLEIDPCVSKTDAEDGLRKELTGQRPLRITNKSLIDYLFTCSLDISVQSHLPMQIHTGFGDKDLDLRKCNPLYLRAVLEDERFAKCQLVLLHASYPYSKEASYLASVYSQVYLDFGLAIPKLSVQGMVSSLKELLELAPINKVMFSSDGYAFPETYYLG
;
A
#
# COMPACT_ATOMS: atom_id res chain seq x y z
N PRO A 1 33.32 -42.09 -20.62
CA PRO A 1 34.12 -41.20 -19.74
C PRO A 1 33.28 -40.01 -19.26
N PRO A 2 32.60 -40.19 -18.12
CA PRO A 2 32.78 -39.25 -17.00
C PRO A 2 32.93 -40.00 -15.66
N SER A 3 33.73 -39.47 -14.74
CA SER A 3 33.74 -39.93 -13.34
C SER A 3 34.40 -38.92 -12.40
N LEU A 4 33.98 -39.02 -11.13
CA LEU A 4 34.46 -38.45 -9.86
C LEU A 4 33.59 -37.30 -9.33
N HIS A 5 32.58 -37.57 -8.49
CA HIS A 5 32.58 -37.91 -7.04
C HIS A 5 33.05 -36.79 -6.11
N LEU A 6 32.13 -36.33 -5.26
CA LEU A 6 32.33 -35.81 -3.89
C LEU A 6 30.92 -35.75 -3.23
N GLN A 7 30.49 -36.81 -2.55
CA GLN A 7 30.57 -37.05 -1.10
C GLN A 7 29.66 -36.14 -0.25
N TYR A 8 28.58 -36.77 0.21
CA TYR A 8 27.70 -36.34 1.30
C TYR A 8 28.47 -36.40 2.63
N ASN A 9 28.30 -35.38 3.47
CA ASN A 9 28.66 -35.46 4.88
C ASN A 9 27.46 -35.02 5.74
N THR A 10 26.90 -36.00 6.45
CA THR A 10 25.88 -35.85 7.47
C THR A 10 26.57 -35.57 8.80
N HIS A 11 26.09 -34.56 9.54
CA HIS A 11 26.51 -34.35 10.92
C HIS A 11 25.40 -34.71 11.92
N SER A 12 25.85 -35.53 12.84
CA SER A 12 25.17 -36.29 13.88
C SER A 12 24.87 -35.41 15.10
N VAL A 13 23.66 -35.57 15.63
CA VAL A 13 23.22 -35.05 16.93
C VAL A 13 23.51 -36.11 18.00
N PRO A 14 24.16 -35.78 19.13
CA PRO A 14 24.24 -36.71 20.26
C PRO A 14 23.05 -36.54 21.22
N ARG A 15 22.44 -37.68 21.58
CA ARG A 15 21.55 -37.89 22.73
C ARG A 15 22.37 -38.24 23.96
N HIS A 16 22.03 -37.69 25.13
CA HIS A 16 22.07 -38.25 26.50
C HIS A 16 21.59 -37.12 27.45
N ALA A 17 20.88 -37.29 28.57
CA ALA A 17 20.55 -38.45 29.40
C ALA A 17 19.22 -38.24 30.17
N ARG A 18 18.62 -39.35 30.59
CA ARG A 18 17.52 -39.47 31.58
C ARG A 18 18.06 -39.34 33.01
N GLN A 19 17.27 -38.78 33.91
CA GLN A 19 17.11 -39.08 35.36
C GLN A 19 16.15 -38.02 35.94
N ASP A 20 15.30 -38.22 36.93
CA ASP A 20 14.76 -39.41 37.60
C ASP A 20 13.47 -38.99 38.33
N ARG A 21 12.65 -39.96 38.71
CA ARG A 21 11.38 -39.78 39.45
C ARG A 21 11.61 -39.44 40.93
N SER A 22 10.66 -38.73 41.55
CA SER A 22 9.97 -39.09 42.81
C SER A 22 9.58 -37.86 43.65
N GLY A 23 8.45 -37.94 44.37
CA GLY A 23 8.16 -37.01 45.46
C GLY A 23 6.69 -36.63 45.67
N PHE A 24 5.80 -37.61 45.88
CA PHE A 24 4.52 -37.37 46.55
C PHE A 24 4.79 -36.98 48.01
N ARG A 25 4.31 -35.82 48.46
CA ARG A 25 4.09 -35.57 49.90
C ARG A 25 2.92 -34.62 50.12
N THR A 26 1.85 -35.22 50.61
CA THR A 26 0.66 -34.61 51.21
C THR A 26 1.03 -33.87 52.48
N VAL A 27 0.54 -32.64 52.64
CA VAL A 27 0.42 -31.99 53.96
C VAL A 27 -1.01 -31.49 54.08
N LYS A 28 -1.74 -32.09 55.04
CA LYS A 28 -3.02 -31.60 55.56
C LYS A 28 -2.77 -30.36 56.39
N GLN A 29 -3.64 -29.36 56.28
CA GLN A 29 -3.95 -28.46 57.39
C GLN A 29 -5.45 -28.19 57.43
N GLU A 30 -5.99 -28.31 58.63
CA GLU A 30 -7.41 -28.26 58.98
C GLU A 30 -7.88 -26.82 59.25
N GLY A 31 -9.15 -26.55 58.92
CA GLY A 31 -10.09 -25.81 59.78
C GLY A 31 -10.12 -24.27 59.74
N ALA A 32 -11.16 -23.70 59.09
CA ALA A 32 -11.87 -22.50 59.56
C ALA A 32 -13.23 -22.32 58.85
N ALA A 33 -14.21 -21.78 59.57
CA ALA A 33 -15.67 -21.73 59.36
C ALA A 33 -16.19 -20.95 58.10
N PRO A 34 -17.48 -21.11 57.70
CA PRO A 34 -17.98 -20.56 56.44
C PRO A 34 -18.45 -19.10 56.59
N GLY A 35 -17.76 -18.19 55.91
CA GLY A 35 -18.24 -16.83 55.65
C GLY A 35 -19.14 -16.80 54.42
N LYS A 36 -20.39 -16.34 54.57
CA LYS A 36 -21.34 -16.09 53.48
C LYS A 36 -20.75 -15.08 52.49
N SER A 37 -20.55 -15.46 51.23
CA SER A 37 -20.35 -14.53 50.11
C SER A 37 -21.70 -14.18 49.47
N PRO A 38 -21.97 -12.91 49.12
CA PRO A 38 -23.16 -12.56 48.35
C PRO A 38 -22.89 -12.90 46.88
N THR A 39 -23.53 -13.95 46.39
CA THR A 39 -23.62 -14.24 44.95
C THR A 39 -24.51 -13.21 44.27
N THR A 40 -23.92 -12.13 43.74
CA THR A 40 -24.55 -11.40 42.64
C THR A 40 -24.45 -12.26 41.38
N PRO A 41 -25.57 -12.61 40.71
CA PRO A 41 -25.48 -13.28 39.42
C PRO A 41 -24.93 -12.27 38.41
N ARG A 42 -23.73 -12.52 37.88
CA ARG A 42 -23.34 -11.89 36.60
C ARG A 42 -24.25 -12.50 35.54
N LEU A 43 -25.34 -11.80 35.21
CA LEU A 43 -26.09 -12.03 34.00
C LEU A 43 -25.11 -11.95 32.83
N SER A 44 -24.77 -13.09 32.24
CA SER A 44 -24.07 -13.13 30.96
C SER A 44 -25.04 -12.60 29.91
N GLU A 45 -24.85 -11.34 29.50
CA GLU A 45 -25.60 -10.75 28.40
C GLU A 45 -25.53 -11.67 27.16
N ARG A 46 -26.69 -11.89 26.54
CA ARG A 46 -26.75 -12.68 25.31
C ARG A 46 -25.95 -11.96 24.21
N PRO A 47 -25.29 -12.67 23.29
CA PRO A 47 -24.51 -12.07 22.20
C PRO A 47 -25.30 -11.01 21.38
N THR A 48 -26.61 -11.20 21.25
CA THR A 48 -27.53 -10.27 20.58
C THR A 48 -27.73 -8.96 21.32
N ASP A 49 -27.79 -8.98 22.65
CA ASP A 49 -27.90 -7.76 23.48
C ASP A 49 -26.59 -6.98 23.49
N ARG A 50 -25.44 -7.67 23.52
CA ARG A 50 -24.13 -7.02 23.38
C ARG A 50 -23.96 -6.32 22.03
N ARG A 51 -24.43 -6.95 20.95
CA ARG A 51 -24.35 -6.35 19.61
C ARG A 51 -25.23 -5.10 19.50
N ARG A 52 -26.49 -5.17 19.97
CA ARG A 52 -27.40 -4.01 20.02
C ARG A 52 -26.88 -2.89 20.92
N SER A 53 -26.29 -3.25 22.07
CA SER A 53 -25.67 -2.31 23.01
C SER A 53 -24.45 -1.61 22.38
N MET A 54 -23.59 -2.34 21.65
CA MET A 54 -22.49 -1.72 20.90
C MET A 54 -22.96 -0.86 19.72
N GLU A 55 -24.00 -1.29 19.00
CA GLU A 55 -24.60 -0.51 17.91
C GLU A 55 -25.16 0.82 18.43
N ALA A 56 -25.85 0.82 19.56
CA ALA A 56 -26.30 2.04 20.22
C ALA A 56 -25.13 2.90 20.74
N ARG A 57 -24.10 2.29 21.33
CA ARG A 57 -22.95 2.98 21.93
C ARG A 57 -22.16 3.81 20.91
N TYR A 58 -22.03 3.33 19.68
CA TYR A 58 -21.26 4.00 18.62
C TYR A 58 -22.14 4.55 17.50
N ALA A 59 -23.43 4.77 17.75
CA ALA A 59 -24.38 5.22 16.73
C ALA A 59 -23.96 6.55 16.08
N GLU A 60 -23.50 7.52 16.88
CA GLU A 60 -23.02 8.81 16.36
C GLU A 60 -21.77 8.67 15.48
N LEU A 61 -20.81 7.83 15.90
CA LEU A 61 -19.61 7.55 15.12
C LEU A 61 -19.94 6.84 13.80
N ARG A 62 -20.84 5.85 13.84
CA ARG A 62 -21.30 5.16 12.62
C ARG A 62 -21.95 6.12 11.64
N ARG A 63 -22.88 6.95 12.12
CA ARG A 63 -23.51 7.97 11.31
C ARG A 63 -22.48 8.92 10.71
N ALA A 64 -21.50 9.37 11.50
CA ALA A 64 -20.42 10.21 11.00
C ALA A 64 -19.59 9.51 9.91
N VAL A 65 -19.25 8.23 10.09
CA VAL A 65 -18.51 7.45 9.08
C VAL A 65 -19.33 7.23 7.80
N GLU A 66 -20.63 6.97 7.92
CA GLU A 66 -21.52 6.72 6.78
C GLU A 66 -21.87 8.00 6.00
N GLU A 67 -22.00 9.14 6.68
CA GLU A 67 -22.41 10.41 6.07
C GLU A 67 -21.23 11.29 5.60
N THR A 68 -20.03 11.11 6.16
CA THR A 68 -18.86 11.91 5.78
C THR A 68 -18.31 11.45 4.44
N ALA A 69 -18.34 12.34 3.45
CA ALA A 69 -17.72 12.06 2.17
C ALA A 69 -16.19 11.95 2.31
N ALA A 70 -15.62 10.89 1.75
CA ALA A 70 -14.19 10.62 1.82
C ALA A 70 -13.40 11.49 0.84
N VAL A 71 -12.15 11.79 1.19
CA VAL A 71 -11.11 12.25 0.26
C VAL A 71 -10.17 11.08 0.08
N ASP A 72 -10.17 10.48 -1.10
CA ASP A 72 -9.28 9.38 -1.44
C ASP A 72 -7.89 9.94 -1.76
N ALA A 73 -6.98 9.85 -0.79
CA ALA A 73 -5.68 10.49 -0.88
C ALA A 73 -4.70 9.77 -1.84
N HIS A 74 -5.01 8.56 -2.30
CA HIS A 74 -4.17 7.82 -3.24
C HIS A 74 -4.96 6.77 -4.02
N ALA A 75 -4.99 6.94 -5.34
CA ALA A 75 -5.55 5.99 -6.30
C ALA A 75 -4.82 6.05 -7.64
N HIS A 76 -5.28 5.30 -8.64
CA HIS A 76 -4.71 5.18 -9.98
C HIS A 76 -5.79 5.13 -11.05
N ASN A 77 -5.43 5.49 -12.28
CA ASN A 77 -6.40 5.61 -13.36
C ASN A 77 -7.23 4.33 -13.60
N LEU A 78 -8.47 4.53 -14.04
CA LEU A 78 -9.32 3.49 -14.60
C LEU A 78 -8.78 2.99 -15.96
N VAL A 79 -9.16 1.77 -16.35
CA VAL A 79 -8.93 1.24 -17.70
C VAL A 79 -10.23 1.20 -18.50
N ASP A 80 -10.12 1.30 -19.82
CA ASP A 80 -11.25 1.09 -20.73
C ASP A 80 -11.78 -0.35 -20.65
N THR A 81 -13.07 -0.54 -20.95
CA THR A 81 -13.71 -1.87 -21.05
C THR A 81 -13.05 -2.81 -22.07
N ALA A 82 -12.32 -2.28 -23.04
CA ALA A 82 -11.54 -3.03 -24.03
C ALA A 82 -10.14 -3.45 -23.53
N SER A 83 -9.76 -3.10 -22.30
CA SER A 83 -8.53 -3.60 -21.67
C SER A 83 -8.57 -5.13 -21.56
N SER A 84 -7.40 -5.73 -21.74
CA SER A 84 -7.12 -7.14 -21.55
C SER A 84 -6.84 -7.51 -20.08
N LEU A 85 -6.79 -6.52 -19.18
CA LEU A 85 -6.54 -6.75 -17.76
C LEU A 85 -7.66 -7.62 -17.15
N PRO A 86 -7.35 -8.80 -16.60
CA PRO A 86 -8.38 -9.69 -16.07
C PRO A 86 -9.02 -9.07 -14.84
N PHE A 87 -10.35 -9.10 -14.77
CA PHE A 87 -11.09 -8.54 -13.64
C PHE A 87 -10.70 -9.18 -12.30
N LEU A 88 -10.18 -10.41 -12.31
CA LEU A 88 -9.69 -11.08 -11.12
C LEU A 88 -8.58 -10.27 -10.38
N ARG A 89 -7.85 -9.39 -11.08
CA ARG A 89 -6.89 -8.44 -10.49
C ARG A 89 -7.56 -7.43 -9.55
N CYS A 90 -8.85 -7.15 -9.70
CA CYS A 90 -9.60 -6.34 -8.73
C CYS A 90 -9.41 -6.87 -7.29
N PHE A 91 -9.26 -8.18 -7.12
CA PHE A 91 -9.21 -8.83 -5.81
C PHE A 91 -7.79 -9.17 -5.31
N SER A 92 -6.74 -8.99 -6.12
CA SER A 92 -5.40 -9.49 -5.78
C SER A 92 -4.29 -8.77 -6.53
N GLU A 93 -3.16 -8.55 -5.84
CA GLU A 93 -1.90 -8.10 -6.46
C GLU A 93 -1.14 -9.23 -7.17
N ALA A 94 -1.63 -10.47 -7.07
CA ALA A 94 -1.05 -11.59 -7.79
C ALA A 94 -1.19 -11.41 -9.32
N ASP A 95 -0.29 -12.06 -10.06
CA ASP A 95 -0.32 -12.12 -11.51
C ASP A 95 0.16 -13.51 -11.99
N GLY A 96 -0.06 -13.82 -13.27
CA GLY A 96 0.23 -15.13 -13.86
C GLY A 96 -0.47 -16.27 -13.12
N ASP A 97 0.22 -17.41 -12.97
CA ASP A 97 -0.34 -18.61 -12.35
C ASP A 97 -0.82 -18.39 -10.91
N ALA A 98 -0.20 -17.45 -10.18
CA ALA A 98 -0.58 -17.15 -8.80
C ALA A 98 -1.98 -16.51 -8.71
N LEU A 99 -2.40 -15.76 -9.74
CA LEU A 99 -3.70 -15.11 -9.77
C LEU A 99 -4.85 -16.12 -9.77
N ALA A 100 -4.66 -17.31 -10.35
CA ALA A 100 -5.66 -18.39 -10.35
C ALA A 100 -6.06 -18.84 -8.94
N PHE A 101 -5.24 -18.58 -7.93
CA PHE A 101 -5.54 -18.91 -6.53
C PHE A 101 -6.29 -17.80 -5.77
N ALA A 102 -6.40 -16.59 -6.33
CA ALA A 102 -7.10 -15.47 -5.70
C ALA A 102 -8.53 -15.80 -5.25
N PRO A 103 -9.35 -16.58 -6.02
CA PRO A 103 -10.71 -16.97 -5.61
C PRO A 103 -10.80 -17.75 -4.28
N HIS A 104 -9.70 -18.36 -3.84
CA HIS A 104 -9.66 -19.13 -2.61
C HIS A 104 -9.39 -18.27 -1.36
N SER A 105 -9.03 -16.99 -1.54
CA SER A 105 -8.77 -16.05 -0.44
C SER A 105 -10.03 -15.56 0.26
N LEU A 106 -9.90 -15.14 1.52
CA LEU A 106 -11.00 -14.54 2.28
C LEU A 106 -11.38 -13.15 1.74
N SER A 107 -10.39 -12.36 1.31
CA SER A 107 -10.61 -11.03 0.74
C SER A 107 -11.42 -11.12 -0.55
N PHE A 108 -11.09 -12.05 -1.47
CA PHE A 108 -11.89 -12.31 -2.66
C PHE A 108 -13.35 -12.63 -2.32
N LYS A 109 -13.59 -13.60 -1.42
CA LYS A 109 -14.95 -14.05 -1.08
C LYS A 109 -15.80 -12.94 -0.44
N ARG A 110 -15.18 -12.05 0.34
CA ARG A 110 -15.84 -10.87 0.91
C ARG A 110 -16.17 -9.87 -0.20
N SER A 111 -15.15 -9.43 -0.92
CA SER A 111 -15.28 -8.39 -1.96
C SER A 111 -16.24 -8.79 -3.08
N LEU A 112 -16.23 -10.05 -3.54
CA LEU A 112 -17.17 -10.52 -4.54
C LEU A 112 -18.62 -10.40 -4.07
N LYS A 113 -18.90 -10.71 -2.80
CA LYS A 113 -20.25 -10.57 -2.22
C LYS A 113 -20.67 -9.12 -2.11
N GLU A 114 -19.75 -8.22 -1.74
CA GLU A 114 -20.03 -6.78 -1.64
C GLU A 114 -20.33 -6.17 -3.00
N ILE A 115 -19.55 -6.51 -4.03
CA ILE A 115 -19.80 -6.07 -5.41
C ILE A 115 -21.12 -6.66 -5.93
N ALA A 116 -21.37 -7.95 -5.74
CA ALA A 116 -22.62 -8.58 -6.18
C ALA A 116 -23.85 -7.96 -5.50
N ALA A 117 -23.75 -7.63 -4.21
CA ALA A 117 -24.80 -6.91 -3.49
C ALA A 117 -25.01 -5.49 -4.06
N LEU A 118 -23.95 -4.75 -4.34
CA LEU A 118 -24.02 -3.43 -4.98
C LEU A 118 -24.70 -3.50 -6.37
N TYR A 119 -24.46 -4.57 -7.11
CA TYR A 119 -25.02 -4.78 -8.44
C TYR A 119 -26.41 -5.43 -8.43
N GLY A 120 -26.84 -5.98 -7.29
CA GLY A 120 -28.09 -6.72 -7.19
C GLY A 120 -28.07 -8.03 -8.00
N CYS A 121 -26.90 -8.67 -8.12
CA CYS A 121 -26.73 -9.93 -8.84
C CYS A 121 -26.27 -11.07 -7.91
N GLU A 122 -26.23 -12.28 -8.45
CA GLU A 122 -25.72 -13.45 -7.72
C GLU A 122 -24.22 -13.29 -7.41
N ALA A 123 -23.79 -13.73 -6.23
CA ALA A 123 -22.41 -13.63 -5.75
C ALA A 123 -21.48 -14.67 -6.40
N SER A 124 -21.35 -14.60 -7.72
CA SER A 124 -20.42 -15.38 -8.54
C SER A 124 -19.58 -14.45 -9.42
N LEU A 125 -18.35 -14.85 -9.76
CA LEU A 125 -17.47 -14.04 -10.61
C LEU A 125 -18.09 -13.85 -12.00
N GLU A 126 -18.66 -14.93 -12.55
CA GLU A 126 -19.30 -14.90 -13.86
C GLU A 126 -20.46 -13.89 -13.90
N LYS A 127 -21.31 -13.89 -12.85
CA LYS A 127 -22.49 -13.02 -12.79
C LYS A 127 -22.12 -11.55 -12.60
N VAL A 128 -21.07 -11.28 -11.83
CA VAL A 128 -20.51 -9.93 -11.72
C VAL A 128 -19.93 -9.48 -13.06
N GLU A 129 -19.14 -10.31 -13.75
CA GLU A 129 -18.57 -9.95 -15.05
C GLU A 129 -19.63 -9.76 -16.15
N GLU A 130 -20.68 -10.58 -16.19
CA GLU A 130 -21.84 -10.41 -17.08
C GLU A 130 -22.51 -9.05 -16.84
N PHE A 131 -22.77 -8.70 -15.58
CA PHE A 131 -23.34 -7.41 -15.22
C PHE A 131 -22.46 -6.26 -15.67
N ARG A 132 -21.14 -6.36 -15.42
CA ARG A 132 -20.17 -5.33 -15.84
C ARG A 132 -20.19 -5.12 -17.35
N LYS A 133 -20.13 -6.20 -18.12
CA LYS A 133 -20.17 -6.14 -19.59
C LYS A 133 -21.47 -5.53 -20.10
N ALA A 134 -22.60 -5.83 -19.47
CA ALA A 134 -23.90 -5.32 -19.88
C ALA A 134 -24.11 -3.82 -19.55
N GLN A 135 -23.55 -3.34 -18.44
CA GLN A 135 -23.75 -1.96 -17.97
C GLN A 135 -22.73 -0.96 -18.53
N GLY A 136 -21.51 -1.40 -18.80
CA GLY A 136 -20.42 -0.54 -19.26
C GLY A 136 -19.83 0.35 -18.16
N LEU A 137 -18.68 0.96 -18.47
CA LEU A 137 -17.85 1.66 -17.47
C LEU A 137 -18.56 2.83 -16.79
N SER A 138 -19.29 3.67 -17.54
CA SER A 138 -19.92 4.87 -16.96
C SER A 138 -20.99 4.51 -15.92
N SER A 139 -21.84 3.51 -16.19
CA SER A 139 -22.87 3.03 -15.24
C SER A 139 -22.24 2.37 -14.01
N ILE A 140 -21.21 1.53 -14.21
CA ILE A 140 -20.48 0.89 -13.12
C ILE A 140 -19.74 1.92 -12.25
N GLY A 141 -19.05 2.86 -12.89
CA GLY A 141 -18.33 3.95 -12.24
C GLY A 141 -19.28 4.76 -11.38
N SER A 142 -20.38 5.24 -11.95
CA SER A 142 -21.41 5.98 -11.21
C SER A 142 -21.90 5.22 -9.98
N LYS A 143 -22.23 3.92 -10.11
CA LYS A 143 -22.64 3.07 -8.98
C LYS A 143 -21.56 2.93 -7.91
N CYS A 144 -20.33 2.63 -8.28
CA CYS A 144 -19.23 2.39 -7.35
C CYS A 144 -18.84 3.67 -6.59
N PHE A 145 -18.62 4.77 -7.31
CA PHE A 145 -18.19 6.03 -6.69
C PHE A 145 -19.29 6.68 -5.85
N GLN A 146 -20.57 6.55 -6.22
CA GLN A 146 -21.69 6.98 -5.37
C GLN A 146 -21.76 6.15 -4.08
N ALA A 147 -21.61 4.82 -4.19
CA ALA A 147 -21.63 3.94 -3.01
C ALA A 147 -20.43 4.16 -2.09
N ALA A 148 -19.27 4.53 -2.64
CA ALA A 148 -18.07 4.87 -1.89
C ALA A 148 -18.15 6.24 -1.19
N ASN A 149 -19.11 7.09 -1.55
CA ASN A 149 -19.27 8.45 -1.02
C ASN A 149 -17.96 9.28 -1.09
N VAL A 150 -17.27 9.24 -2.23
CA VAL A 150 -15.99 9.94 -2.43
C VAL A 150 -16.22 11.33 -3.01
N SER A 151 -15.69 12.36 -2.33
CA SER A 151 -15.81 13.77 -2.75
C SER A 151 -14.63 14.27 -3.58
N ALA A 152 -13.46 13.66 -3.40
CA ALA A 152 -12.25 13.96 -4.14
C ALA A 152 -11.35 12.72 -4.23
N ILE A 153 -10.63 12.58 -5.34
CA ILE A 153 -9.60 11.54 -5.52
C ILE A 153 -8.27 12.18 -5.92
N LEU A 154 -7.16 11.67 -5.38
CA LEU A 154 -5.82 12.04 -5.79
C LEU A 154 -5.17 10.87 -6.55
N VAL A 155 -4.96 11.04 -7.84
CA VAL A 155 -4.59 9.97 -8.76
C VAL A 155 -3.10 10.03 -9.08
N ASP A 156 -2.36 9.00 -8.70
CA ASP A 156 -1.03 8.70 -9.21
C ASP A 156 -1.14 8.15 -10.64
N ASP A 157 -0.76 9.00 -11.60
CA ASP A 157 -0.88 8.76 -13.04
C ASP A 157 0.33 8.03 -13.65
N GLY A 158 1.25 7.54 -12.82
CA GLY A 158 2.44 6.83 -13.26
C GLY A 158 2.31 5.30 -13.30
N LEU A 159 1.11 4.77 -13.06
CA LEU A 159 0.82 3.34 -13.22
C LEU A 159 0.42 3.05 -14.67
N ALA A 160 1.06 2.06 -15.28
CA ALA A 160 0.84 1.73 -16.69
C ALA A 160 0.19 0.35 -16.85
N PHE A 161 -1.05 0.35 -17.34
CA PHE A 161 -1.74 -0.82 -17.88
C PHE A 161 -2.20 -0.54 -19.30
N ASP A 162 -2.66 -1.57 -20.00
CA ASP A 162 -3.23 -1.39 -21.31
C ASP A 162 -4.56 -0.62 -21.22
N LYS A 163 -4.75 0.34 -22.12
CA LYS A 163 -5.97 1.16 -22.21
C LYS A 163 -6.30 1.93 -20.92
N MET A 164 -5.28 2.36 -20.17
CA MET A 164 -5.46 3.33 -19.10
C MET A 164 -6.12 4.60 -19.64
N LEU A 165 -7.10 5.10 -18.88
CA LEU A 165 -7.86 6.29 -19.22
C LEU A 165 -7.16 7.54 -18.68
N GLU A 166 -7.32 8.64 -19.38
CA GLU A 166 -6.79 9.93 -18.96
C GLU A 166 -7.44 10.41 -17.64
N LEU A 167 -6.71 11.26 -16.91
CA LEU A 167 -7.14 11.78 -15.61
C LEU A 167 -8.54 12.40 -15.64
N GLU A 168 -8.85 13.15 -16.71
CA GLU A 168 -10.10 13.89 -16.89
C GLU A 168 -11.35 13.02 -16.84
N VAL A 169 -11.28 11.75 -17.24
CA VAL A 169 -12.42 10.83 -17.21
C VAL A 169 -12.96 10.64 -15.79
N HIS A 170 -12.11 10.73 -14.78
CA HIS A 170 -12.54 10.53 -13.39
C HIS A 170 -13.47 11.63 -12.88
N LYS A 171 -13.46 12.81 -13.52
CA LYS A 171 -14.37 13.92 -13.17
C LYS A 171 -15.84 13.61 -13.50
N GLU A 172 -16.11 12.56 -14.27
CA GLU A 172 -17.46 12.04 -14.47
C GLU A 172 -18.04 11.41 -13.19
N PHE A 173 -17.19 10.93 -12.29
CA PHE A 173 -17.60 10.15 -11.12
C PHE A 173 -17.43 10.89 -9.80
N VAL A 174 -16.44 11.79 -9.71
CA VAL A 174 -16.17 12.56 -8.49
C VAL A 174 -15.98 14.06 -8.79
N PRO A 175 -16.41 14.96 -7.88
CA PRO A 175 -16.32 16.40 -8.10
C PRO A 175 -14.90 16.95 -8.27
N THR A 176 -13.92 16.36 -7.56
CA THR A 176 -12.55 16.86 -7.52
C THR A 176 -11.56 15.74 -7.83
N VAL A 177 -10.65 16.01 -8.76
CA VAL A 177 -9.57 15.09 -9.14
C VAL A 177 -8.25 15.84 -9.06
N GLY A 178 -7.35 15.38 -8.18
CA GLY A 178 -5.99 15.88 -8.03
C GLY A 178 -4.99 14.94 -8.69
N ARG A 179 -3.95 15.50 -9.33
CA ARG A 179 -2.87 14.70 -9.93
C ARG A 179 -1.71 14.52 -8.95
N VAL A 180 -1.32 13.28 -8.68
CA VAL A 180 -0.08 12.92 -7.99
C VAL A 180 0.93 12.45 -9.04
N LEU A 181 2.13 13.03 -9.03
CA LEU A 181 3.15 12.72 -10.04
C LEU A 181 4.15 11.67 -9.52
N ARG A 182 4.23 10.54 -10.20
CA ARG A 182 5.23 9.50 -9.92
C ARG A 182 6.60 9.88 -10.47
N ILE A 183 7.58 10.03 -9.59
CA ILE A 183 8.90 10.57 -9.95
C ILE A 183 9.71 9.60 -10.83
N GLU A 184 9.62 8.29 -10.59
CA GLU A 184 10.32 7.29 -11.38
C GLU A 184 9.74 7.21 -12.80
N TRP A 185 8.42 7.32 -12.93
CA TRP A 185 7.75 7.35 -14.24
C TRP A 185 8.12 8.61 -15.03
N LEU A 186 8.20 9.77 -14.38
CA LEU A 186 8.68 10.99 -15.03
C LEU A 186 10.12 10.82 -15.53
N ALA A 187 11.00 10.27 -14.70
CA ALA A 187 12.39 10.03 -15.07
C ALA A 187 12.50 9.06 -16.26
N GLU A 188 11.73 7.98 -16.25
CA GLU A 188 11.64 7.01 -17.35
C GLU A 188 11.06 7.62 -18.63
N THR A 189 10.07 8.51 -18.50
CA THR A 189 9.52 9.24 -19.65
C THR A 189 10.58 10.13 -20.28
N ILE A 190 11.42 10.81 -19.48
CA ILE A 190 12.49 11.67 -19.99
C ILE A 190 13.59 10.86 -20.67
N ILE A 191 14.07 9.79 -20.02
CA ILE A 191 15.23 9.04 -20.53
C ILE A 191 14.90 8.24 -21.81
N ASN A 192 13.62 7.87 -21.98
CA ASN A 192 13.13 7.13 -23.15
C ASN A 192 12.60 8.02 -24.28
N ASP A 193 12.46 9.33 -24.07
CA ASP A 193 11.97 10.24 -25.10
C ASP A 193 13.01 10.37 -26.23
N ASP A 194 12.62 9.97 -27.44
CA ASP A 194 13.47 9.93 -28.64
C ASP A 194 13.90 11.33 -29.11
N SER A 195 13.26 12.41 -28.62
CA SER A 195 13.70 13.77 -28.88
C SER A 195 15.06 14.09 -28.26
N PHE A 196 15.48 13.31 -27.26
CA PHE A 196 16.81 13.37 -26.68
C PHE A 196 17.72 12.35 -27.38
N SER A 197 18.93 12.77 -27.77
CA SER A 197 19.92 11.84 -28.33
C SER A 197 20.37 10.87 -27.21
N GLY A 198 19.73 9.70 -27.16
CA GLY A 198 19.78 8.75 -26.04
C GLY A 198 21.17 8.25 -25.61
N SER A 199 22.23 8.53 -26.37
CA SER A 199 23.63 8.22 -26.06
C SER A 199 24.42 9.37 -25.40
N SER A 200 23.79 10.51 -25.10
CA SER A 200 24.47 11.73 -24.62
C SER A 200 24.09 12.21 -23.21
N TRP A 201 23.22 11.49 -22.49
CA TRP A 201 22.85 11.88 -21.14
C TRP A 201 24.07 11.85 -20.21
N THR A 202 24.38 12.99 -19.62
CA THR A 202 25.18 13.10 -18.39
C THR A 202 24.22 13.22 -17.22
N LEU A 203 24.68 12.97 -15.99
CA LEU A 203 23.86 13.18 -14.81
C LEU A 203 23.37 14.62 -14.74
N ASP A 204 24.24 15.60 -15.01
CA ASP A 204 23.86 17.01 -14.93
C ASP A 204 22.76 17.37 -15.94
N SER A 205 22.88 16.97 -17.22
CA SER A 205 21.85 17.29 -18.22
C SER A 205 20.52 16.56 -17.96
N PHE A 206 20.59 15.32 -17.48
CA PHE A 206 19.41 14.56 -17.08
C PHE A 206 18.74 15.17 -15.85
N THR A 207 19.52 15.55 -14.83
CA THR A 207 19.04 16.22 -13.61
C THR A 207 18.38 17.55 -13.95
N GLU A 208 19.02 18.37 -14.79
CA GLU A 208 18.48 19.66 -15.22
C GLU A 208 17.12 19.48 -15.89
N THR A 209 17.00 18.51 -16.81
CA THR A 209 15.75 18.20 -17.50
C THR A 209 14.68 17.69 -16.53
N PHE A 210 15.04 16.77 -15.63
CA PHE A 210 14.14 16.21 -14.63
C PHE A 210 13.60 17.28 -13.68
N VAL A 211 14.49 18.09 -13.10
CA VAL A 211 14.13 19.18 -12.19
C VAL A 211 13.32 20.26 -12.92
N ALA A 212 13.67 20.61 -14.17
CA ALA A 212 12.90 21.56 -14.96
C ALA A 212 11.47 21.06 -15.22
N LYS A 213 11.31 19.78 -15.60
CA LYS A 213 9.98 19.17 -15.78
C LYS A 213 9.19 19.16 -14.47
N LEU A 214 9.78 18.73 -13.34
CA LEU A 214 9.14 18.78 -12.01
C LEU A 214 8.65 20.19 -11.67
N LYS A 215 9.51 21.20 -11.78
CA LYS A 215 9.14 22.61 -11.50
C LYS A 215 8.02 23.10 -12.42
N SER A 216 8.04 22.72 -13.70
CA SER A 216 7.02 23.14 -14.68
C SER A 216 5.61 22.60 -14.37
N VAL A 217 5.52 21.49 -13.64
CA VAL A 217 4.24 20.84 -13.29
C VAL A 217 3.86 21.00 -11.82
N ALA A 218 4.75 21.55 -10.98
CA ALA A 218 4.55 21.67 -9.53
C ALA A 218 3.23 22.37 -9.16
N SER A 219 2.81 23.39 -9.91
CA SER A 219 1.55 24.10 -9.69
C SER A 219 0.30 23.38 -10.23
N LYS A 220 0.48 22.23 -10.89
CA LYS A 220 -0.59 21.44 -11.54
C LYS A 220 -0.79 20.08 -10.87
N ILE A 221 -0.02 19.79 -9.83
CA ILE A 221 -0.06 18.53 -9.08
C ILE A 221 -0.34 18.84 -7.61
N VAL A 222 -0.86 17.85 -6.90
CA VAL A 222 -1.20 17.94 -5.47
C VAL A 222 -0.21 17.16 -4.60
N GLY A 223 0.69 16.41 -5.22
CA GLY A 223 1.69 15.61 -4.53
C GLY A 223 2.65 14.92 -5.49
N LEU A 224 3.73 14.41 -4.93
CA LEU A 224 4.69 13.52 -5.58
C LEU A 224 4.48 12.10 -5.05
N LYS A 225 4.87 11.11 -5.85
CA LYS A 225 4.92 9.71 -5.44
C LYS A 225 6.28 9.12 -5.79
N SER A 226 6.85 8.36 -4.87
CA SER A 226 7.95 7.46 -5.14
C SER A 226 7.51 6.00 -5.02
N ILE A 227 7.96 5.20 -5.99
CA ILE A 227 7.90 3.74 -6.00
C ILE A 227 9.28 3.11 -5.79
N ALA A 228 10.22 3.79 -5.13
CA ALA A 228 11.56 3.25 -4.87
C ALA A 228 11.55 1.86 -4.21
N ALA A 229 10.54 1.56 -3.38
CA ALA A 229 10.29 0.23 -2.84
C ALA A 229 10.21 -0.87 -3.91
N TYR A 230 9.54 -0.63 -5.04
CA TYR A 230 9.45 -1.54 -6.21
C TYR A 230 10.74 -1.64 -7.02
N ARG A 231 11.73 -0.80 -6.73
CA ARG A 231 12.97 -0.72 -7.52
C ARG A 231 14.16 -1.16 -6.67
N SER A 232 14.76 -0.23 -5.95
CA SER A 232 15.98 -0.44 -5.17
C SER A 232 15.73 -0.74 -3.69
N GLY A 233 14.54 -0.41 -3.16
CA GLY A 233 14.19 -0.53 -1.74
C GLY A 233 14.09 0.83 -1.04
N LEU A 234 13.67 0.80 0.24
CA LEU A 234 13.46 2.02 1.05
C LEU A 234 14.69 2.52 1.81
N GLU A 235 15.83 1.83 1.73
CA GLU A 235 17.10 2.27 2.34
C GLU A 235 17.75 3.36 1.50
N ILE A 236 17.07 4.50 1.31
CA ILE A 236 17.55 5.60 0.48
C ILE A 236 18.75 6.27 1.14
N ASP A 237 19.85 6.43 0.39
CA ASP A 237 20.99 7.25 0.82
C ASP A 237 20.77 8.72 0.42
N PRO A 238 20.44 9.62 1.36
CA PRO A 238 20.23 11.02 1.05
C PRO A 238 21.53 11.75 0.67
N CYS A 239 22.69 11.13 0.92
CA CYS A 239 24.03 11.69 0.69
C CYS A 239 24.74 11.00 -0.49
N VAL A 240 24.02 10.27 -1.34
CA VAL A 240 24.58 9.59 -2.51
C VAL A 240 25.42 10.54 -3.35
N SER A 241 26.63 10.09 -3.71
CA SER A 241 27.56 10.94 -4.46
C SER A 241 27.08 11.15 -5.90
N LYS A 242 27.38 12.32 -6.48
CA LYS A 242 27.15 12.55 -7.91
C LYS A 242 27.86 11.52 -8.80
N THR A 243 29.04 11.05 -8.39
CA THR A 243 29.79 10.03 -9.13
C THR A 243 29.03 8.70 -9.16
N ASP A 244 28.50 8.24 -8.03
CA ASP A 244 27.71 7.00 -7.97
C ASP A 244 26.42 7.10 -8.77
N ALA A 245 25.75 8.26 -8.73
CA ALA A 245 24.55 8.53 -9.50
C ALA A 245 24.82 8.58 -11.02
N GLU A 246 25.93 9.19 -11.45
CA GLU A 246 26.39 9.22 -12.85
C GLU A 246 26.70 7.80 -13.34
N ASP A 247 27.43 7.00 -12.55
CA ASP A 247 27.70 5.61 -12.87
C ASP A 247 26.40 4.77 -12.93
N GLY A 248 25.44 5.08 -12.06
CA GLY A 248 24.11 4.51 -12.09
C GLY A 248 23.37 4.80 -13.39
N LEU A 249 23.34 6.07 -13.81
CA LEU A 249 22.77 6.49 -15.08
C LEU A 249 23.46 5.82 -16.27
N ARG A 250 24.79 5.78 -16.29
CA ARG A 250 25.54 5.08 -17.36
C ARG A 250 25.13 3.62 -17.48
N LYS A 251 24.97 2.92 -16.35
CA LYS A 251 24.52 1.52 -16.35
C LYS A 251 23.11 1.38 -16.93
N GLU A 252 22.18 2.25 -16.55
CA GLU A 252 20.82 2.25 -17.12
C GLU A 252 20.82 2.46 -18.63
N LEU A 253 21.62 3.38 -19.14
CA LEU A 253 21.72 3.68 -20.58
C LEU A 253 22.26 2.51 -21.42
N THR A 254 22.88 1.51 -20.80
CA THR A 254 23.31 0.26 -21.48
C THR A 254 22.21 -0.80 -21.55
N GLY A 255 21.07 -0.57 -20.88
CA GLY A 255 19.94 -1.48 -20.84
C GLY A 255 19.14 -1.56 -22.15
N GLN A 256 18.22 -2.51 -22.21
CA GLN A 256 17.27 -2.62 -23.32
C GLN A 256 16.19 -1.54 -23.21
N ARG A 257 15.86 -0.90 -24.34
CA ARG A 257 14.74 0.04 -24.41
C ARG A 257 13.38 -0.69 -24.46
N PRO A 258 12.30 -0.13 -23.88
CA PRO A 258 12.30 1.07 -23.05
C PRO A 258 13.04 0.85 -21.73
N LEU A 259 13.87 1.82 -21.37
CA LEU A 259 14.68 1.79 -20.15
C LEU A 259 13.76 1.84 -18.93
N ARG A 260 14.02 0.92 -17.99
CA ARG A 260 13.38 0.87 -16.68
C ARG A 260 14.45 1.18 -15.63
N ILE A 261 14.32 2.30 -14.93
CA ILE A 261 15.32 2.76 -13.95
C ILE A 261 15.26 1.89 -12.69
N THR A 262 16.29 1.10 -12.45
CA THR A 262 16.40 0.16 -11.31
C THR A 262 17.65 0.38 -10.47
N ASN A 263 18.60 1.18 -10.94
CA ASN A 263 19.85 1.46 -10.28
C ASN A 263 19.62 2.29 -9.01
N LYS A 264 20.05 1.71 -7.89
CA LYS A 264 19.89 2.30 -6.56
C LYS A 264 20.44 3.72 -6.45
N SER A 265 21.69 3.95 -6.85
CA SER A 265 22.32 5.26 -6.69
C SER A 265 21.61 6.35 -7.48
N LEU A 266 21.13 6.02 -8.69
CA LEU A 266 20.33 6.94 -9.49
C LEU A 266 18.95 7.20 -8.86
N ILE A 267 18.27 6.16 -8.36
CA ILE A 267 16.96 6.29 -7.70
C ILE A 267 17.07 7.16 -6.45
N ASP A 268 18.05 6.87 -5.58
CA ASP A 268 18.29 7.64 -4.36
C ASP A 268 18.57 9.11 -4.69
N TYR A 269 19.37 9.36 -5.73
CA TYR A 269 19.68 10.71 -6.19
C TYR A 269 18.43 11.44 -6.71
N LEU A 270 17.63 10.81 -7.57
CA LEU A 270 16.38 11.40 -8.10
C LEU A 270 15.34 11.62 -6.98
N PHE A 271 15.29 10.72 -6.00
CA PHE A 271 14.45 10.86 -4.82
C PHE A 271 14.83 12.12 -4.03
N THR A 272 16.12 12.34 -3.75
CA THR A 272 16.58 13.56 -3.03
C THR A 272 16.31 14.83 -3.82
N CYS A 273 16.56 14.85 -5.13
CA CYS A 273 16.20 15.98 -6.00
C CYS A 273 14.69 16.28 -5.97
N SER A 274 13.86 15.24 -5.89
CA SER A 274 12.41 15.39 -5.78
C SER A 274 11.98 15.91 -4.41
N LEU A 275 12.66 15.51 -3.33
CA LEU A 275 12.42 16.06 -1.99
C LEU A 275 12.76 17.55 -1.90
N ASP A 276 13.83 18.01 -2.57
CA ASP A 276 14.13 19.44 -2.65
C ASP A 276 12.97 20.24 -3.27
N ILE A 277 12.33 19.70 -4.32
CA ILE A 277 11.15 20.31 -4.95
C ILE A 277 9.92 20.22 -4.04
N SER A 278 9.74 19.09 -3.34
CA SER A 278 8.68 18.91 -2.33
C SER A 278 8.73 19.99 -1.26
N VAL A 279 9.92 20.27 -0.71
CA VAL A 279 10.12 21.33 0.29
C VAL A 279 9.81 22.71 -0.30
N GLN A 280 10.36 23.02 -1.48
CA GLN A 280 10.21 24.33 -2.13
C GLN A 280 8.76 24.63 -2.55
N SER A 281 8.02 23.60 -2.95
CA SER A 281 6.66 23.73 -3.51
C SER A 281 5.56 23.34 -2.52
N HIS A 282 5.92 22.94 -1.29
CA HIS A 282 5.01 22.41 -0.27
C HIS A 282 4.14 21.25 -0.76
N LEU A 283 4.73 20.35 -1.56
CA LEU A 283 4.06 19.17 -2.08
C LEU A 283 4.36 17.95 -1.19
N PRO A 284 3.36 17.17 -0.74
CA PRO A 284 3.62 15.92 -0.05
C PRO A 284 4.32 14.92 -0.96
N MET A 285 5.19 14.09 -0.38
CA MET A 285 5.80 12.94 -1.04
C MET A 285 5.16 11.67 -0.48
N GLN A 286 4.38 11.00 -1.31
CA GLN A 286 3.84 9.68 -1.05
C GLN A 286 4.91 8.63 -1.35
N ILE A 287 5.08 7.66 -0.47
CA ILE A 287 6.09 6.61 -0.59
C ILE A 287 5.37 5.27 -0.47
N HIS A 288 5.46 4.45 -1.52
CA HIS A 288 4.96 3.07 -1.43
C HIS A 288 5.73 2.31 -0.35
N THR A 289 5.03 1.68 0.59
CA THR A 289 5.64 0.86 1.65
C THR A 289 4.85 -0.42 1.88
N GLY A 290 5.49 -1.44 2.43
CA GLY A 290 4.83 -2.72 2.65
C GLY A 290 4.69 -3.56 1.38
N PHE A 291 3.57 -4.25 1.24
CA PHE A 291 3.31 -5.28 0.24
C PHE A 291 2.77 -4.75 -1.10
N GLY A 292 3.02 -5.53 -2.15
CA GLY A 292 2.61 -5.30 -3.52
C GLY A 292 2.67 -6.61 -4.31
N ASP A 293 2.80 -6.52 -5.63
CA ASP A 293 2.97 -7.69 -6.49
C ASP A 293 4.38 -8.33 -6.39
N LYS A 294 4.64 -9.33 -7.24
CA LYS A 294 5.90 -10.10 -7.22
C LYS A 294 7.13 -9.34 -7.73
N ASP A 295 6.98 -8.18 -8.38
CA ASP A 295 8.11 -7.34 -8.79
C ASP A 295 8.80 -6.71 -7.56
N LEU A 296 8.04 -6.56 -6.48
CA LEU A 296 8.48 -5.99 -5.22
C LEU A 296 9.27 -7.00 -4.35
N ASP A 297 10.46 -6.61 -3.88
CA ASP A 297 11.15 -7.34 -2.80
C ASP A 297 10.68 -6.82 -1.43
N LEU A 298 9.64 -7.45 -0.87
CA LEU A 298 9.01 -7.05 0.40
C LEU A 298 10.01 -6.85 1.56
N ARG A 299 11.15 -7.54 1.55
CA ARG A 299 12.19 -7.41 2.59
C ARG A 299 12.79 -6.00 2.64
N LYS A 300 12.76 -5.28 1.51
CA LYS A 300 13.29 -3.93 1.33
C LYS A 300 12.23 -2.84 1.51
N CYS A 301 10.99 -3.21 1.84
CA CYS A 301 9.84 -2.31 1.91
C CYS A 301 9.44 -1.93 3.34
N ASN A 302 10.28 -2.27 4.33
CA ASN A 302 10.08 -1.84 5.71
C ASN A 302 10.37 -0.32 5.83
N PRO A 303 9.42 0.50 6.31
CA PRO A 303 9.59 1.95 6.36
C PRO A 303 10.69 2.41 7.32
N LEU A 304 11.17 1.57 8.25
CA LEU A 304 12.31 1.92 9.12
C LEU A 304 13.60 2.21 8.35
N TYR A 305 13.74 1.68 7.13
CA TYR A 305 14.89 1.97 6.27
C TYR A 305 14.95 3.44 5.83
N LEU A 306 13.85 4.20 5.91
CA LEU A 306 13.81 5.63 5.60
C LEU A 306 14.48 6.50 6.66
N ARG A 307 15.03 5.94 7.74
CA ARG A 307 15.62 6.71 8.84
C ARG A 307 16.65 7.74 8.37
N ALA A 308 17.53 7.39 7.43
CA ALA A 308 18.54 8.34 6.93
C ALA A 308 17.88 9.58 6.30
N VAL A 309 16.80 9.41 5.54
CA VAL A 309 16.01 10.52 4.97
C VAL A 309 15.29 11.32 6.06
N LEU A 310 14.73 10.65 7.07
CA LEU A 310 13.99 11.29 8.15
C LEU A 310 14.87 12.15 9.07
N GLU A 311 16.14 11.74 9.25
CA GLU A 311 17.14 12.45 10.05
C GLU A 311 17.90 13.54 9.25
N ASP A 312 17.66 13.65 7.94
CA ASP A 312 18.28 14.70 7.12
C ASP A 312 17.54 16.04 7.29
N GLU A 313 18.24 17.03 7.87
CA GLU A 313 17.67 18.35 8.17
C GLU A 313 17.12 19.08 6.94
N ARG A 314 17.63 18.78 5.73
CA ARG A 314 17.12 19.37 4.48
C ARG A 314 15.65 19.03 4.25
N PHE A 315 15.23 17.85 4.70
CA PHE A 315 13.90 17.28 4.44
C PHE A 315 13.00 17.26 5.67
N ALA A 316 13.42 17.86 6.79
CA ALA A 316 12.65 17.93 8.03
C ALA A 316 11.26 18.58 7.88
N LYS A 317 11.07 19.41 6.84
CA LYS A 317 9.80 20.09 6.52
C LYS A 317 8.98 19.40 5.42
N CYS A 318 9.43 18.28 4.87
CA CYS A 318 8.61 17.49 3.95
C CYS A 318 7.34 16.99 4.63
N GLN A 319 6.33 16.66 3.84
CA GLN A 319 5.21 15.83 4.29
C GLN A 319 5.35 14.48 3.62
N LEU A 320 5.81 13.48 4.36
CA LEU A 320 6.04 12.13 3.86
C LEU A 320 4.87 11.24 4.23
N VAL A 321 4.16 10.73 3.23
CA VAL A 321 3.00 9.84 3.43
C VAL A 321 3.42 8.40 3.12
N LEU A 322 3.46 7.55 4.14
CA LEU A 322 3.72 6.12 3.99
C LEU A 322 2.44 5.42 3.58
N LEU A 323 2.43 4.86 2.37
CA LEU A 323 1.23 4.25 1.81
C LEU A 323 1.08 2.78 2.24
N HIS A 324 -0.14 2.30 2.15
CA HIS A 324 -0.59 0.93 2.23
C HIS A 324 -0.62 0.30 3.62
N ALA A 325 -0.86 1.13 4.65
CA ALA A 325 -0.66 0.78 6.06
C ALA A 325 0.77 0.26 6.35
N SER A 326 1.71 0.45 5.41
CA SER A 326 2.98 -0.25 5.33
C SER A 326 2.88 -1.78 5.52
N TYR A 327 1.72 -2.41 5.28
CA TYR A 327 1.50 -3.82 5.66
C TYR A 327 2.56 -4.75 5.06
N PRO A 328 3.22 -5.64 5.83
CA PRO A 328 2.91 -6.05 7.20
C PRO A 328 3.62 -5.24 8.31
N TYR A 329 4.23 -4.10 7.97
CA TYR A 329 5.02 -3.24 8.86
C TYR A 329 4.19 -2.09 9.49
N SER A 330 2.90 -2.32 9.77
CA SER A 330 1.99 -1.27 10.27
C SER A 330 2.43 -0.71 11.64
N LYS A 331 3.07 -1.53 12.47
CA LYS A 331 3.60 -1.11 13.78
C LYS A 331 4.80 -0.19 13.64
N GLU A 332 5.71 -0.52 12.72
CA GLU A 332 6.86 0.30 12.39
C GLU A 332 6.42 1.66 11.85
N ALA A 333 5.43 1.67 10.95
CA ALA A 333 4.84 2.90 10.42
C ALA A 333 4.19 3.75 11.52
N SER A 334 3.41 3.11 12.41
CA SER A 334 2.82 3.75 13.58
C SER A 334 3.85 4.43 14.47
N TYR A 335 4.95 3.71 14.77
CA TYR A 335 6.08 4.26 15.52
C TYR A 335 6.68 5.49 14.82
N LEU A 336 6.99 5.41 13.52
CA LEU A 336 7.58 6.53 12.78
C LEU A 336 6.68 7.77 12.80
N ALA A 337 5.37 7.61 12.59
CA ALA A 337 4.42 8.73 12.64
C ALA A 337 4.33 9.39 14.03
N SER A 338 4.58 8.62 15.09
CA SER A 338 4.57 9.10 16.48
C SER A 338 5.80 9.92 16.85
N VAL A 339 6.97 9.63 16.25
CA VAL A 339 8.25 10.27 16.63
C VAL A 339 8.78 11.27 15.60
N TYR A 340 8.37 11.18 14.33
CA TYR A 340 8.77 12.14 13.29
C TYR A 340 7.60 13.04 12.89
N SER A 341 7.78 14.36 12.99
CA SER A 341 6.73 15.34 12.64
C SER A 341 6.31 15.25 11.18
N GLN A 342 7.25 14.97 10.27
CA GLN A 342 6.99 14.89 8.83
C GLN A 342 6.26 13.62 8.35
N VAL A 343 6.09 12.60 9.19
CA VAL A 343 5.52 11.31 8.76
C VAL A 343 4.01 11.26 8.97
N TYR A 344 3.30 10.86 7.91
CA TYR A 344 1.87 10.59 7.81
C TYR A 344 1.64 9.20 7.22
N LEU A 345 0.46 8.63 7.45
CA LEU A 345 0.11 7.25 7.10
C LEU A 345 -1.20 7.21 6.33
N ASP A 346 -1.32 6.28 5.40
CA ASP A 346 -2.63 5.83 4.91
C ASP A 346 -2.86 4.34 5.20
N PHE A 347 -3.99 3.79 4.77
CA PHE A 347 -4.31 2.37 4.88
C PHE A 347 -4.95 1.74 3.64
N GLY A 348 -4.88 2.40 2.47
CA GLY A 348 -5.34 1.85 1.19
C GLY A 348 -4.56 0.61 0.78
N LEU A 349 -4.97 -0.11 -0.27
CA LEU A 349 -4.43 -1.43 -0.68
C LEU A 349 -4.61 -2.54 0.37
N ALA A 350 -4.01 -2.39 1.56
CA ALA A 350 -4.19 -3.29 2.71
C ALA A 350 -5.69 -3.48 3.00
N ILE A 351 -6.45 -2.39 2.98
CA ILE A 351 -7.89 -2.41 2.78
C ILE A 351 -8.11 -2.16 1.28
N PRO A 352 -8.68 -3.08 0.49
CA PRO A 352 -9.46 -4.27 0.86
C PRO A 352 -8.71 -5.61 0.82
N LYS A 353 -7.43 -5.67 0.46
CA LYS A 353 -6.80 -6.96 0.07
C LYS A 353 -6.61 -7.95 1.23
N LEU A 354 -6.78 -7.52 2.48
CA LEU A 354 -6.74 -8.37 3.68
C LEU A 354 -8.10 -9.00 4.03
N SER A 355 -8.09 -10.04 4.87
CA SER A 355 -9.32 -10.52 5.53
C SER A 355 -9.90 -9.45 6.46
N VAL A 356 -11.18 -9.56 6.86
CA VAL A 356 -11.80 -8.62 7.83
C VAL A 356 -10.98 -8.47 9.10
N GLN A 357 -10.45 -9.58 9.63
CA GLN A 357 -9.58 -9.52 10.80
C GLN A 357 -8.27 -8.78 10.49
N GLY A 358 -7.69 -8.99 9.31
CA GLY A 358 -6.48 -8.30 8.85
C GLY A 358 -6.70 -6.80 8.71
N MET A 359 -7.78 -6.37 8.05
CA MET A 359 -8.14 -4.95 7.92
C MET A 359 -8.28 -4.27 9.29
N VAL A 360 -9.02 -4.89 10.22
CA VAL A 360 -9.19 -4.37 11.58
C VAL A 360 -7.87 -4.35 12.35
N SER A 361 -7.03 -5.38 12.19
CA SER A 361 -5.73 -5.45 12.87
C SER A 361 -4.79 -4.38 12.37
N SER A 362 -4.64 -4.20 11.06
CA SER A 362 -3.74 -3.19 10.49
C SER A 362 -4.13 -1.78 10.91
N LEU A 363 -5.43 -1.44 10.86
CA LEU A 363 -5.88 -0.12 11.32
C LEU A 363 -5.64 0.09 12.82
N LYS A 364 -5.86 -0.94 13.65
CA LYS A 364 -5.52 -0.86 15.09
C LYS A 364 -4.04 -0.65 15.30
N GLU A 365 -3.20 -1.41 14.60
CA GLU A 365 -1.73 -1.31 14.70
C GLU A 365 -1.22 0.07 14.28
N LEU A 366 -1.79 0.66 13.22
CA LEU A 366 -1.49 2.05 12.85
C LEU A 366 -1.85 3.01 13.98
N LEU A 367 -3.00 2.82 14.64
CA LEU A 367 -3.51 3.70 15.70
C LEU A 367 -2.94 3.40 17.11
N GLU A 368 -2.04 2.43 17.28
CA GLU A 368 -1.40 2.13 18.57
C GLU A 368 -0.50 3.29 19.04
N LEU A 369 0.28 3.88 18.13
CA LEU A 369 1.20 4.99 18.44
C LEU A 369 0.94 6.25 17.60
N ALA A 370 0.45 6.11 16.37
CA ALA A 370 0.29 7.24 15.47
C ALA A 370 -0.77 8.23 15.98
N PRO A 371 -0.50 9.54 15.95
CA PRO A 371 -1.53 10.55 16.12
C PRO A 371 -2.65 10.36 15.09
N ILE A 372 -3.91 10.35 15.52
CA ILE A 372 -5.08 10.10 14.65
C ILE A 372 -5.12 11.09 13.48
N ASN A 373 -4.72 12.34 13.69
CA ASN A 373 -4.67 13.38 12.66
C ASN A 373 -3.54 13.22 11.62
N LYS A 374 -2.75 12.14 11.71
CA LYS A 374 -1.73 11.76 10.73
C LYS A 374 -2.09 10.51 9.95
N VAL A 375 -3.24 9.89 10.22
CA VAL A 375 -3.73 8.71 9.51
C VAL A 375 -4.87 9.14 8.59
N MET A 376 -4.76 8.85 7.29
CA MET A 376 -5.72 9.26 6.27
C MET A 376 -6.25 8.07 5.47
N PHE A 377 -7.38 8.29 4.79
CA PHE A 377 -7.98 7.32 3.90
C PHE A 377 -7.33 7.40 2.50
N SER A 378 -7.08 6.24 1.92
CA SER A 378 -6.87 6.04 0.49
C SER A 378 -7.46 4.69 0.10
N SER A 379 -7.88 4.52 -1.14
CA SER A 379 -8.35 3.23 -1.65
C SER A 379 -7.20 2.39 -2.24
N ASP A 380 -6.19 3.06 -2.80
CA ASP A 380 -5.26 2.48 -3.79
C ASP A 380 -6.02 1.85 -4.99
N GLY A 381 -7.20 2.37 -5.29
CA GLY A 381 -8.05 1.89 -6.37
C GLY A 381 -7.37 2.08 -7.72
N TYR A 382 -7.39 1.05 -8.56
CA TYR A 382 -6.80 1.09 -9.90
C TYR A 382 -7.64 0.29 -10.89
N ALA A 383 -7.60 0.71 -12.15
CA ALA A 383 -8.22 0.06 -13.32
C ALA A 383 -9.75 -0.09 -13.29
N PHE A 384 -10.33 -0.59 -12.21
CA PHE A 384 -11.74 -0.94 -12.10
C PHE A 384 -12.43 -0.10 -11.04
N PRO A 385 -13.61 0.50 -11.29
CA PRO A 385 -14.32 1.28 -10.28
C PRO A 385 -14.62 0.52 -8.98
N GLU A 386 -14.75 -0.80 -9.07
CA GLU A 386 -14.94 -1.67 -7.91
C GLU A 386 -13.79 -1.58 -6.90
N THR A 387 -12.56 -1.30 -7.33
CA THR A 387 -11.42 -1.17 -6.42
C THR A 387 -11.53 0.07 -5.52
N TYR A 388 -12.12 1.16 -6.05
CA TYR A 388 -12.42 2.38 -5.29
C TYR A 388 -13.57 2.19 -4.30
N TYR A 389 -14.56 1.36 -4.67
CA TYR A 389 -15.69 1.06 -3.78
C TYR A 389 -15.30 0.12 -2.63
N LEU A 390 -14.41 -0.84 -2.91
CA LEU A 390 -13.98 -1.82 -1.93
C LEU A 390 -12.94 -1.27 -0.93
N GLY A 391 -12.07 -0.37 -1.38
CA GLY A 391 -11.10 0.32 -0.52
C GLY A 391 -11.80 1.30 0.40
#